data_AF-K1LI43-F1
#
_entry.id   AF-K1LI43-F1
#
_cell.length_a   1.000
_cell.length_b   1.000
_cell.length_c   1.000
_cell.angle_alpha   90.00
_cell.angle_beta   90.00
_cell.angle_gamma   90.00
#
_symmetry.space_group_name_H-M   'P 1'
#
loop_
_entity.id
_entity.type
_entity.pdbx_description
1 polymer ?
#
loop_
_entity_poly.entity_id
_entity_poly.type
_entity_poly.pdbx_seq_one_letter_code
_entity_poly.pdbx_strand_id
1 'polypeptide(L)' 'MQTNEATIEKIETQTWLEANRDKRTKCLVYTRVMGYHRPVESFNIGKKGEHKQREHFKEEKDRYC' A
#
# COMPACT_ATOMS: atom_id res chain seq x y z
N MET A 1 11.30 -13.84 -29.30
CA MET A 1 10.93 -13.57 -27.89
C MET A 1 9.90 -12.47 -27.92
N GLN A 2 8.62 -12.82 -27.77
CA GLN A 2 7.55 -11.82 -27.69
C GLN A 2 7.58 -11.25 -26.27
N THR A 3 8.16 -10.06 -26.09
CA THR A 3 8.02 -9.33 -24.84
C THR A 3 6.65 -8.66 -24.85
N ASN A 4 5.78 -9.06 -23.92
CA ASN A 4 4.44 -8.49 -23.79
C ASN A 4 4.52 -6.97 -23.52
N GLU A 5 3.63 -6.19 -24.11
CA GLU A 5 3.56 -4.73 -23.97
C GLU A 5 3.49 -4.30 -22.49
N ALA A 6 2.73 -5.05 -21.68
CA ALA A 6 2.64 -4.83 -20.23
C ALA A 6 3.98 -4.98 -19.49
N THR A 7 4.91 -5.78 -20.03
CA THR A 7 6.25 -5.93 -19.45
C THR A 7 7.10 -4.69 -19.75
N ILE A 8 6.93 -4.08 -20.93
CA ILE A 8 7.65 -2.87 -21.34
C ILE A 8 7.22 -1.69 -20.45
N GLU A 9 5.92 -1.47 -20.30
CA GLU A 9 5.38 -0.42 -19.41
C GLU A 9 5.87 -0.56 -17.96
N LYS A 10 5.93 -1.81 -17.47
CA LYS A 10 6.41 -2.09 -16.12
C LYS A 10 7.90 -1.82 -15.96
N ILE A 11 8.72 -1.99 -17.00
CA ILE A 11 10.15 -1.66 -16.97
C ILE A 11 10.34 -0.14 -16.99
N GLU A 12 9.61 0.58 -17.85
CA GLU A 12 9.69 2.04 -17.97
C GLU A 12 9.31 2.76 -16.67
N THR A 13 8.27 2.28 -15.99
CA THR A 13 7.89 2.83 -14.68
C THR A 13 8.96 2.61 -13.62
N GLN A 14 9.63 1.45 -13.60
CA GLN A 14 10.73 1.18 -12.66
C GLN A 14 11.94 2.06 -12.93
N THR A 15 12.32 2.25 -14.19
CA THR A 15 13.48 3.10 -14.54
C THR A 15 13.23 4.57 -14.17
N TRP A 16 12.03 5.10 -14.42
CA TRP A 16 11.65 6.45 -13.99
C TRP A 16 11.68 6.60 -12.46
N LEU A 17 11.20 5.57 -11.76
CA LEU A 17 11.18 5.50 -10.31
C LEU A 17 12.62 5.55 -9.75
N GLU A 18 13.54 4.77 -10.29
CA GLU A 18 14.95 4.77 -9.87
C GLU A 18 15.64 6.11 -10.13
N ALA A 19 15.42 6.71 -11.30
CA ALA A 19 15.99 8.00 -11.67
C ALA A 19 15.54 9.16 -10.75
N ASN A 20 14.40 9.03 -10.07
CA ASN A 20 13.86 10.05 -9.16
C ASN A 20 13.94 9.64 -7.69
N ARG A 21 14.83 8.72 -7.31
CA ARG A 21 14.96 8.23 -5.94
C ARG A 21 15.22 9.34 -4.91
N ASP A 22 16.06 10.32 -5.25
CA ASP A 22 16.46 11.40 -4.34
C ASP A 22 15.35 12.41 -4.05
N LYS A 23 14.33 12.47 -4.92
CA LYS A 23 13.15 13.34 -4.75
C LYS A 23 12.07 12.70 -3.89
N ARG A 24 12.24 11.43 -3.47
CA ARG A 24 11.22 10.70 -2.73
C ARG A 24 11.18 11.12 -1.26
N THR A 25 9.98 11.31 -0.75
CA THR A 25 9.71 11.44 0.67
C THR A 25 9.00 10.18 1.18
N LYS A 26 9.22 9.85 2.45
CA LYS A 26 8.58 8.69 3.07
C LYS A 26 7.09 8.96 3.27
N CYS A 27 6.24 8.08 2.76
CA CYS A 27 4.81 8.12 3.03
C CYS A 27 4.53 7.65 4.46
N LEU A 28 3.89 8.49 5.27
CA LEU A 28 3.48 8.15 6.63
C LEU A 28 2.04 7.61 6.62
N VAL A 29 1.89 6.36 7.03
CA VAL A 29 0.58 5.70 7.12
C VAL A 29 0.07 5.77 8.54
N TYR A 30 -1.14 6.30 8.71
CA TYR A 30 -1.83 6.40 10.00
C TYR A 30 -3.05 5.48 10.00
N THR A 31 -3.35 4.91 11.16
CA THR A 31 -4.54 4.08 11.36
C THR A 31 -5.21 4.42 12.68
N ARG A 32 -6.50 4.10 12.79
CA ARG A 32 -7.29 4.34 14.00
C ARG A 32 -7.04 3.24 15.02
N VAL A 33 -6.70 3.66 16.24
CA VAL A 33 -6.52 2.78 17.41
C VAL A 33 -7.37 3.34 18.54
N MET A 34 -8.37 2.58 19.01
CA MET A 34 -9.20 2.93 20.17
C MET A 34 -9.74 4.37 20.18
N GLY A 35 -9.98 4.96 19.01
CA GLY A 35 -10.54 6.32 18.89
C GLY A 35 -9.61 7.38 18.28
N TYR A 36 -8.29 7.21 18.31
CA TYR A 36 -7.32 8.21 17.83
C TYR A 36 -6.46 7.71 16.66
N HIS A 37 -5.81 8.65 15.96
CA HIS A 37 -4.89 8.35 14.85
C HIS A 37 -3.49 8.07 15.38
N ARG A 38 -2.92 6.92 15.00
CA ARG A 38 -1.57 6.50 15.38
C ARG A 38 -0.77 6.10 14.14
N PRO A 39 0.51 6.49 14.01
CA PRO A 39 1.35 6.04 12.91
C PRO A 39 1.57 4.53 12.99
N VAL A 40 1.40 3.84 11.87
CA VAL A 40 1.62 2.38 11.77
C VAL A 40 3.09 2.04 12.04
N GLU A 41 4.02 2.94 11.70
CA GLU A 41 5.45 2.78 11.98
C GLU A 41 5.78 2.63 13.47
N SER A 42 4.98 3.25 14.36
CA SER A 42 5.17 3.18 15.81
C SER A 42 4.68 1.86 16.43
N PHE A 43 4.23 0.90 15.63
CA PHE A 43 3.64 -0.35 16.13
C PHE A 43 4.72 -1.28 16.66
N ASN A 44 4.53 -1.79 17.88
CA ASN A 44 5.32 -2.89 18.42
C ASN A 44 4.93 -4.22 17.74
N ILE A 45 5.68 -5.29 18.01
CA ILE A 45 5.48 -6.60 17.34
C ILE A 45 4.06 -7.14 17.58
N GLY A 46 3.55 -7.05 18.83
CA GLY A 46 2.20 -7.50 19.16
C GLY A 46 1.11 -6.72 18.41
N LYS A 47 1.24 -5.39 18.35
CA LYS A 47 0.28 -4.52 17.63
C LYS A 47 0.33 -4.75 16.12
N LYS A 48 1.50 -5.04 15.54
CA LYS A 48 1.62 -5.45 14.13
C LYS A 48 0.87 -6.76 13.87
N GLY A 49 0.96 -7.72 14.79
CA GLY A 49 0.20 -8.97 14.75
C GLY A 49 -1.31 -8.75 14.80
N GLU A 50 -1.80 -8.02 15.80
CA GLU A 50 -3.23 -7.67 15.92
C GLU A 50 -3.72 -6.92 14.68
N HIS A 51 -2.97 -5.93 14.19
CA HIS A 51 -3.37 -5.15 13.02
C HIS A 51 -3.53 -6.00 11.76
N LYS A 52 -2.68 -7.02 11.57
CA LYS A 52 -2.76 -7.96 10.44
C LYS A 52 -3.96 -8.90 10.52
N GLN A 53 -4.49 -9.15 11.72
CA GLN A 53 -5.66 -9.99 11.95
C GLN A 53 -6.98 -9.21 11.83
N ARG A 54 -6.94 -7.89 11.60
CA ARG A 54 -8.16 -7.10 11.39
C ARG A 54 -8.79 -7.46 10.05
N GLU A 55 -10.07 -7.76 10.08
CA GLU A 55 -10.87 -7.97 8.87
C GLU A 55 -11.45 -6.65 8.39
N HIS A 56 -11.33 -6.40 7.09
CA HIS A 56 -11.92 -5.23 6.44
C HIS A 56 -13.24 -5.62 5.80
N PHE A 57 -14.27 -4.82 6.07
CA PHE A 57 -15.52 -4.94 5.33
C PHE A 57 -15.25 -4.72 3.84
N LYS A 58 -15.70 -5.67 3.03
CA LYS A 58 -15.68 -5.57 1.58
C LYS A 58 -17.13 -5.54 1.13
N GLU A 59 -17.53 -4.43 0.56
CA GLU A 59 -18.85 -4.30 -0.05
C GLU A 59 -19.00 -5.34 -1.17
N GLU A 60 -20.15 -6.01 -1.22
CA GLU A 60 -20.47 -6.85 -2.37
C GLU A 60 -20.64 -5.95 -3.60
N LYS A 61 -20.28 -6.43 -4.78
CA LYS A 61 -20.64 -5.71 -6.01
C LYS A 61 -22.15 -5.65 -6.07
N ASP A 62 -22.69 -4.46 -5.81
CA ASP A 62 -24.12 -4.23 -5.83
C ASP A 62 -24.67 -4.71 -7.19
N ARG A 63 -25.70 -5.56 -7.17
CA ARG A 63 -26.32 -6.10 -8.39
C ARG A 63 -27.45 -5.23 -8.91
N TYR A 64 -27.71 -4.10 -8.23
CA TYR A 64 -28.85 -3.23 -8.50
C TYR A 64 -28.44 -1.75 -8.44
N CYS A 65 -27.58 -1.32 -9.36
CA CYS A 65 -27.59 0.04 -9.91
C CYS A 65 -27.18 0.03 -11.38
#